data_AF-X1H918-F1
#
_entry.id   AF-X1H918-F1
#
_cell.length_a   1.000
_cell.length_b   1.000
_cell.length_c   1.000
_cell.angle_alpha   90.00
_cell.angle_beta   90.00
_cell.angle_gamma   90.00
#
_symmetry.space_group_name_H-M   'P 1'
#
loop_
_entity.id
_entity.type
_entity.pdbx_description
1 polymer ?
#
loop_
_entity_poly.entity_id
_entity_poly.type
_entity_poly.pdbx_seq_one_letter_code
_entity_poly.pdbx_strand_id
1 'polypeptide(L)'
;MVTISFSVYWLPIVLGRVDDGDRSARLIEGNGVALVWAPAGPGWYEHYYSWNDIAFYGVPPVGFGEKPGYDDRDATIEDMNTTGLPCYLSEDGLTIMNEPQYIWRMPTVDEIVRSLVRHGENAGCTWDGKSERADCQVLPDKDTPLWAPDWSPIYYWAADEHDEHEAYYVSYNGKGINHQPKSWGNQRHGYRFVREP
;
A
#
# COMPACT_ATOMS: atom_id res chain seq x y z
N MET A 1 -37.23 -4.66 -7.74
CA MET A 1 -36.99 -3.21 -7.55
C MET A 1 -36.00 -3.04 -6.40
N VAL A 2 -34.72 -3.35 -6.63
CA VAL A 2 -33.62 -3.20 -5.65
C VAL A 2 -32.36 -2.88 -6.47
N THR A 3 -32.22 -1.65 -6.93
CA THR A 3 -30.96 -1.19 -7.58
C THR A 3 -30.78 0.33 -7.65
N ILE A 4 -31.55 1.13 -6.91
CA ILE A 4 -31.43 2.61 -6.95
C ILE A 4 -30.96 3.19 -5.60
N SER A 5 -31.28 2.56 -4.47
CA SER A 5 -31.00 3.13 -3.14
C SER A 5 -29.51 3.17 -2.76
N PHE A 6 -28.70 2.20 -3.22
CA PHE A 6 -27.25 2.21 -2.99
C PHE A 6 -26.54 3.34 -3.76
N SER A 7 -27.11 3.80 -4.87
CA SER A 7 -26.45 4.80 -5.73
C SER A 7 -26.42 6.19 -5.10
N VAL A 8 -27.52 6.66 -4.48
CA VAL A 8 -27.66 8.05 -4.03
C VAL A 8 -26.85 8.37 -2.76
N TYR A 9 -26.64 7.40 -1.87
CA TYR A 9 -25.87 7.63 -0.64
C TYR A 9 -24.35 7.67 -0.90
N TRP A 10 -23.85 6.80 -1.78
CA TRP A 10 -22.42 6.69 -2.07
C TRP A 10 -21.97 7.63 -3.20
N LEU A 11 -22.87 8.06 -4.10
CA LEU A 11 -22.54 8.98 -5.19
C LEU A 11 -21.81 10.24 -4.70
N PRO A 12 -22.30 10.97 -3.67
CA PRO A 12 -21.66 12.21 -3.23
C PRO A 12 -20.26 11.98 -2.66
N ILE A 13 -20.03 10.83 -2.02
CA ILE A 13 -18.71 10.46 -1.48
C ILE A 13 -17.75 10.19 -2.63
N VAL A 14 -18.14 9.35 -3.60
CA VAL A 14 -17.31 9.00 -4.75
C VAL A 14 -17.05 10.20 -5.66
N LEU A 15 -18.07 11.03 -5.92
CA LEU A 15 -17.95 12.26 -6.71
C LEU A 15 -17.19 13.37 -5.98
N GLY A 16 -17.09 13.28 -4.65
CA GLY A 16 -16.37 14.24 -3.82
C GLY A 16 -14.87 13.95 -3.69
N ARG A 17 -14.37 12.87 -4.30
CA ARG A 17 -12.95 12.54 -4.26
C ARG A 17 -12.10 13.57 -4.99
N VAL A 18 -10.93 13.85 -4.44
CA VAL A 18 -9.96 14.76 -5.03
C VAL A 18 -8.87 13.95 -5.71
N ASP A 19 -8.69 14.23 -7.00
CA ASP A 19 -7.58 13.74 -7.81
C ASP A 19 -6.84 14.95 -8.41
N ASP A 20 -5.62 15.20 -7.95
CA ASP A 20 -4.76 16.24 -8.53
C ASP A 20 -4.07 15.81 -9.84
N GLY A 21 -4.23 14.54 -10.25
CA GLY A 21 -3.61 13.96 -11.44
C GLY A 21 -2.10 13.77 -11.33
N ASP A 22 -1.48 14.15 -10.20
CA ASP A 22 -0.06 13.96 -10.00
C ASP A 22 0.21 12.51 -9.60
N ARG A 23 1.09 11.87 -10.36
CA ARG A 23 1.53 10.50 -10.16
C ARG A 23 3.04 10.40 -9.96
N SER A 24 3.71 11.51 -9.69
CA SER A 24 5.13 11.59 -9.34
C SER A 24 5.39 11.14 -7.90
N ALA A 25 6.66 11.16 -7.49
CA ALA A 25 7.01 10.90 -6.11
C ALA A 25 6.45 12.03 -5.23
N ARG A 26 5.77 11.68 -4.15
CA ARG A 26 5.08 12.65 -3.29
C ARG A 26 5.64 12.60 -1.88
N LEU A 27 6.14 13.73 -1.40
CA LEU A 27 6.36 13.93 0.03
C LEU A 27 4.98 14.09 0.69
N ILE A 28 4.64 13.18 1.60
CA ILE A 28 3.43 13.26 2.43
C ILE A 28 3.88 13.47 3.87
N GLU A 29 3.51 14.62 4.42
CA GLU A 29 3.87 15.04 5.77
C GLU A 29 2.62 15.31 6.58
N GLY A 30 2.58 14.84 7.82
CA GLY A 30 1.46 15.05 8.72
C GLY A 30 1.39 13.98 9.80
N ASN A 31 0.72 14.30 10.89
CA ASN A 31 0.50 13.39 12.02
C ASN A 31 1.75 12.63 12.51
N GLY A 32 2.91 13.29 12.48
CA GLY A 32 4.19 12.74 12.95
C GLY A 32 4.93 11.85 11.95
N VAL A 33 4.49 11.75 10.68
CA VAL A 33 5.22 11.10 9.60
C VAL A 33 5.64 12.11 8.53
N ALA A 34 6.79 11.86 7.89
CA ALA A 34 7.31 12.61 6.76
C ALA A 34 8.03 11.63 5.82
N LEU A 35 7.34 11.19 4.76
CA LEU A 35 7.84 10.13 3.86
C LEU A 35 7.68 10.54 2.41
N VAL A 36 8.64 10.14 1.57
CA VAL A 36 8.51 10.21 0.12
C VAL A 36 7.88 8.91 -0.37
N TRP A 37 6.69 9.03 -0.95
CA TRP A 37 5.93 7.93 -1.52
C TRP A 37 6.24 7.79 -3.01
N ALA A 38 6.50 6.57 -3.45
CA ALA A 38 6.97 6.26 -4.80
C ALA A 38 6.01 6.78 -5.89
N PRO A 39 6.55 7.15 -7.08
CA PRO A 39 5.73 7.51 -8.23
C PRO A 39 5.01 6.30 -8.82
N ALA A 40 4.02 6.55 -9.68
CA ALA A 40 3.36 5.52 -10.47
C ALA A 40 4.39 4.74 -11.28
N GLY A 41 4.32 3.41 -11.19
CA GLY A 41 5.30 2.52 -11.79
C GLY A 41 5.60 1.33 -10.88
N PRO A 42 6.82 0.77 -10.92
CA PRO A 42 7.18 -0.39 -10.11
C PRO A 42 7.03 -0.21 -8.60
N GLY A 43 7.07 1.05 -8.12
CA GLY A 43 6.89 1.36 -6.70
C GLY A 43 5.47 1.75 -6.30
N TRP A 44 4.56 1.93 -7.25
CA TRP A 44 3.15 2.24 -7.01
C TRP A 44 2.31 1.65 -8.12
N TYR A 45 1.69 0.51 -7.83
CA TYR A 45 1.18 -0.38 -8.87
C TYR A 45 -0.17 -1.00 -8.53
N GLU A 46 -0.93 -1.35 -9.58
CA GLU A 46 -2.31 -1.87 -9.48
C GLU A 46 -2.45 -3.38 -9.69
N HIS A 47 -1.35 -4.11 -9.93
CA HIS A 47 -1.41 -5.55 -10.15
C HIS A 47 -1.58 -6.34 -8.86
N TYR A 48 -2.14 -7.54 -9.03
CA TYR A 48 -2.72 -8.38 -7.99
C TYR A 48 -1.68 -9.22 -7.24
N TYR A 49 -0.49 -8.65 -7.05
CA TYR A 49 0.60 -9.34 -6.37
C TYR A 49 0.24 -9.56 -4.91
N SER A 50 0.47 -10.78 -4.46
CA SER A 50 0.40 -11.16 -3.06
C SER A 50 1.57 -10.54 -2.29
N TRP A 51 1.51 -10.57 -0.96
CA TRP A 51 2.60 -10.10 -0.14
C TRP A 51 3.89 -10.92 -0.37
N ASN A 52 3.75 -12.24 -0.54
CA ASN A 52 4.85 -13.14 -0.89
C ASN A 52 5.48 -12.79 -2.26
N ASP A 53 4.67 -12.48 -3.27
CA ASP A 53 5.17 -12.09 -4.59
C ASP A 53 6.08 -10.86 -4.51
N ILE A 54 5.71 -9.89 -3.66
CA ILE A 54 6.48 -8.67 -3.44
C ILE A 54 7.76 -8.98 -2.65
N ALA A 55 7.65 -9.75 -1.56
CA ALA A 55 8.76 -10.05 -0.65
C ALA A 55 9.84 -10.95 -1.27
N PHE A 56 9.44 -11.90 -2.13
CA PHE A 56 10.37 -12.83 -2.78
C PHE A 56 10.84 -12.39 -4.17
N TYR A 57 10.61 -11.13 -4.57
CA TYR A 57 10.95 -10.64 -5.90
C TYR A 57 12.39 -10.98 -6.33
N GLY A 58 13.36 -10.72 -5.45
CA GLY A 58 14.79 -10.96 -5.64
C GLY A 58 15.25 -12.39 -5.43
N VAL A 59 14.39 -13.30 -4.95
CA VAL A 59 14.72 -14.73 -4.84
C VAL A 59 14.82 -15.32 -6.25
N PRO A 60 15.87 -16.11 -6.58
CA PRO A 60 15.98 -16.73 -7.90
C PRO A 60 14.82 -17.67 -8.25
N PRO A 61 14.28 -17.64 -9.48
CA PRO A 61 14.61 -16.68 -10.55
C PRO A 61 14.07 -15.27 -10.21
N VAL A 62 14.93 -14.25 -10.36
CA VAL A 62 14.57 -12.84 -10.05
C VAL A 62 13.37 -12.40 -10.88
N GLY A 63 12.43 -11.70 -10.25
CA GLY A 63 11.17 -11.28 -10.85
C GLY A 63 9.96 -11.85 -10.12
N PHE A 64 8.79 -11.71 -10.71
CA PHE A 64 7.58 -12.38 -10.22
C PHE A 64 7.48 -13.79 -10.81
N GLY A 65 6.78 -14.69 -10.11
CA GLY A 65 6.55 -16.06 -10.54
C GLY A 65 7.00 -17.09 -9.51
N GLU A 66 7.01 -18.35 -9.91
CA GLU A 66 7.39 -19.47 -9.03
C GLU A 66 8.81 -19.31 -8.49
N LYS A 67 8.98 -19.63 -7.21
CA LYS A 67 10.24 -19.55 -6.46
C LYS A 67 10.59 -20.95 -5.97
N PRO A 68 11.28 -21.77 -6.79
CA PRO A 68 11.54 -23.17 -6.46
C PRO A 68 12.23 -23.31 -5.09
N GLY A 69 11.63 -24.08 -4.20
CA GLY A 69 12.15 -24.30 -2.84
C GLY A 69 11.72 -23.24 -1.81
N TYR A 70 10.79 -22.36 -2.19
CA TYR A 70 10.11 -21.43 -1.28
C TYR A 70 8.59 -21.72 -1.23
N ASP A 71 8.14 -22.81 -1.87
CA ASP A 71 6.73 -23.18 -1.98
C ASP A 71 6.12 -23.68 -0.65
N ASP A 72 6.97 -24.00 0.33
CA ASP A 72 6.58 -24.60 1.62
C ASP A 72 6.56 -23.59 2.78
N ARG A 73 6.87 -22.31 2.53
CA ARG A 73 6.83 -21.26 3.55
C ARG A 73 6.32 -19.94 2.99
N ASP A 74 5.74 -19.13 3.87
CA ASP A 74 5.46 -17.73 3.57
C ASP A 74 6.71 -16.85 3.79
N ALA A 75 6.72 -15.68 3.15
CA ALA A 75 7.77 -14.71 3.31
C ALA A 75 7.72 -14.07 4.71
N THR A 76 8.89 -13.67 5.20
CA THR A 76 9.07 -12.92 6.44
C THR A 76 9.33 -11.44 6.16
N ILE A 77 9.27 -10.59 7.17
CA ILE A 77 9.70 -9.19 7.06
C ILE A 77 11.18 -9.07 6.67
N GLU A 78 12.02 -10.05 7.04
CA GLU A 78 13.40 -10.11 6.59
C GLU A 78 13.48 -10.35 5.08
N ASP A 79 12.68 -11.27 4.52
CA ASP A 79 12.60 -11.47 3.07
C ASP A 79 12.15 -10.18 2.37
N MET A 80 11.11 -9.50 2.89
CA MET A 80 10.64 -8.21 2.35
C MET A 80 11.75 -7.14 2.32
N ASN A 81 12.59 -7.09 3.36
CA ASN A 81 13.65 -6.08 3.51
C ASN A 81 14.96 -6.44 2.80
N THR A 82 15.15 -7.70 2.40
CA THR A 82 16.41 -8.17 1.79
C THR A 82 16.25 -8.54 0.33
N THR A 83 15.13 -9.18 -0.02
CA THR A 83 14.82 -9.66 -1.37
C THR A 83 13.56 -9.02 -1.96
N GLY A 84 12.83 -8.19 -1.23
CA GLY A 84 11.60 -7.61 -1.72
C GLY A 84 11.81 -6.69 -2.92
N LEU A 85 10.78 -6.56 -3.76
CA LEU A 85 10.73 -5.60 -4.87
C LEU A 85 11.21 -4.18 -4.49
N PRO A 86 10.81 -3.58 -3.34
CA PRO A 86 11.27 -2.23 -3.00
C PRO A 86 12.80 -2.10 -2.94
N CYS A 87 13.50 -3.18 -2.55
CA CYS A 87 14.96 -3.19 -2.50
C CYS A 87 15.59 -2.95 -3.87
N TYR A 88 14.90 -3.23 -4.98
CA TYR A 88 15.45 -3.16 -6.34
C TYR A 88 15.08 -1.86 -7.08
N LEU A 89 14.39 -0.91 -6.46
CA LEU A 89 14.01 0.32 -7.14
C LEU A 89 15.15 1.34 -7.22
N SER A 90 15.29 1.97 -8.38
CA SER A 90 16.13 3.16 -8.58
C SER A 90 15.75 4.29 -7.63
N GLU A 91 16.65 5.24 -7.40
CA GLU A 91 16.41 6.39 -6.51
C GLU A 91 15.15 7.19 -6.85
N ASP A 92 14.84 7.33 -8.15
CA ASP A 92 13.63 8.01 -8.63
C ASP A 92 12.36 7.14 -8.54
N GLY A 93 12.48 5.85 -8.20
CA GLY A 93 11.38 4.90 -8.05
C GLY A 93 10.74 4.44 -9.37
N LEU A 94 11.31 4.81 -10.52
CA LEU A 94 10.74 4.55 -11.84
C LEU A 94 11.28 3.29 -12.52
N THR A 95 12.44 2.79 -12.09
CA THR A 95 13.14 1.67 -12.74
C THR A 95 13.42 0.56 -11.73
N ILE A 96 13.23 -0.69 -12.16
CA ILE A 96 13.72 -1.86 -11.41
C ILE A 96 15.17 -2.13 -11.85
N MET A 97 16.07 -2.13 -10.88
CA MET A 97 17.50 -2.38 -11.06
C MET A 97 17.79 -3.88 -10.98
N ASN A 98 18.90 -4.31 -11.57
CA ASN A 98 19.32 -5.72 -11.51
C ASN A 98 19.95 -6.09 -10.16
N GLU A 99 20.39 -5.10 -9.39
CA GLU A 99 21.01 -5.26 -8.08
C GLU A 99 20.18 -4.53 -7.01
N PRO A 100 20.16 -5.00 -5.76
CA PRO A 100 19.53 -4.28 -4.65
C PRO A 100 20.15 -2.89 -4.43
N GLN A 101 19.28 -1.88 -4.28
CA GLN A 101 19.58 -0.48 -3.98
C GLN A 101 19.30 -0.11 -2.52
N TYR A 102 18.31 -0.76 -1.89
CA TYR A 102 17.90 -0.50 -0.49
C TYR A 102 17.50 0.96 -0.17
N ILE A 103 16.97 1.67 -1.17
CA ILE A 103 16.49 3.05 -1.03
C ILE A 103 15.03 3.08 -0.57
N TRP A 104 14.22 2.23 -1.19
CA TRP A 104 12.79 2.13 -0.93
C TRP A 104 12.48 0.95 -0.02
N ARG A 105 11.38 1.07 0.73
CA ARG A 105 10.84 0.02 1.59
C ARG A 105 9.33 0.00 1.53
N MET A 106 8.74 -1.11 1.98
CA MET A 106 7.32 -1.17 2.25
C MET A 106 6.97 -0.25 3.45
N PRO A 107 5.87 0.53 3.40
CA PRO A 107 5.42 1.32 4.53
C PRO A 107 4.75 0.43 5.59
N THR A 108 4.81 0.83 6.85
CA THR A 108 4.08 0.15 7.93
C THR A 108 2.59 0.51 7.94
N VAL A 109 1.78 -0.24 8.68
CA VAL A 109 0.36 0.07 8.92
C VAL A 109 0.23 1.47 9.52
N ASP A 110 1.03 1.80 10.53
CA ASP A 110 0.99 3.12 11.19
C ASP A 110 1.35 4.24 10.21
N GLU A 111 2.34 4.04 9.34
CA GLU A 111 2.73 5.02 8.32
C GLU A 111 1.63 5.24 7.26
N ILE A 112 0.99 4.17 6.77
CA ILE A 112 -0.13 4.29 5.84
C ILE A 112 -1.28 5.03 6.53
N VAL A 113 -1.65 4.63 7.74
CA VAL A 113 -2.76 5.23 8.52
C VAL A 113 -2.51 6.72 8.75
N ARG A 114 -1.32 7.10 9.21
CA ARG A 114 -0.97 8.50 9.47
C ARG A 114 -0.85 9.34 8.21
N SER A 115 -0.72 8.71 7.05
CA SER A 115 -0.68 9.37 5.74
C SER A 115 -2.04 9.45 5.04
N LEU A 116 -3.11 8.92 5.64
CA LEU A 116 -4.46 9.03 5.10
C LEU A 116 -4.91 10.49 5.01
N VAL A 117 -5.63 10.81 3.94
CA VAL A 117 -6.01 12.19 3.61
C VAL A 117 -7.51 12.33 3.32
N ARG A 118 -7.99 13.56 3.43
CA ARG A 118 -9.29 13.99 2.90
C ARG A 118 -9.10 15.31 2.16
N HIS A 119 -9.47 15.33 0.88
CA HIS A 119 -9.33 16.48 -0.01
C HIS A 119 -7.90 17.06 -0.04
N GLY A 120 -6.89 16.20 -0.05
CA GLY A 120 -5.47 16.59 -0.08
C GLY A 120 -4.86 16.94 1.28
N GLU A 121 -5.66 17.06 2.34
CA GLU A 121 -5.19 17.38 3.69
C GLU A 121 -5.12 16.12 4.56
N ASN A 122 -4.14 16.06 5.48
CA ASN A 122 -4.00 14.95 6.41
C ASN A 122 -5.26 14.76 7.27
N ALA A 123 -5.74 13.51 7.39
CA ALA A 123 -6.98 13.19 8.09
C ALA A 123 -6.84 13.04 9.62
N GLY A 124 -5.60 13.17 10.15
CA GLY A 124 -5.29 13.05 11.57
C GLY A 124 -5.53 11.64 12.13
N CYS A 125 -5.30 10.61 11.30
CA CYS A 125 -5.59 9.23 11.66
C CYS A 125 -4.47 8.58 12.47
N THR A 126 -4.82 7.90 13.56
CA THR A 126 -3.92 7.08 14.37
C THR A 126 -4.45 5.66 14.53
N TRP A 127 -3.55 4.70 14.71
CA TRP A 127 -3.90 3.31 14.97
C TRP A 127 -3.28 2.83 16.29
N ASP A 128 -4.00 1.96 17.00
CA ASP A 128 -3.61 1.44 18.32
C ASP A 128 -2.86 0.10 18.25
N GLY A 129 -2.52 -0.36 17.04
CA GLY A 129 -1.82 -1.62 16.79
C GLY A 129 -2.70 -2.87 16.81
N LYS A 130 -4.02 -2.74 17.03
CA LYS A 130 -4.90 -3.91 17.22
C LYS A 130 -6.31 -3.76 16.66
N SER A 131 -6.83 -2.54 16.56
CA SER A 131 -8.21 -2.29 16.14
C SER A 131 -8.36 -2.50 14.63
N GLU A 132 -9.51 -2.98 14.16
CA GLU A 132 -9.74 -3.13 12.72
C GLU A 132 -9.96 -1.79 11.98
N ARG A 133 -9.81 -0.67 12.69
CA ARG A 133 -10.10 0.69 12.23
C ARG A 133 -9.14 1.67 12.89
N ALA A 134 -8.76 2.69 12.13
CA ALA A 134 -8.10 3.88 12.65
C ALA A 134 -9.11 4.82 13.33
N ASP A 135 -8.61 5.53 14.34
CA ASP A 135 -9.27 6.72 14.88
C ASP A 135 -8.77 7.95 14.11
N CYS A 136 -9.68 8.73 13.55
CA CYS A 136 -9.36 9.83 12.66
C CYS A 136 -10.18 11.08 13.03
N GLN A 137 -9.53 12.24 12.96
CA GLN A 137 -10.21 13.53 13.17
C GLN A 137 -11.22 13.82 12.06
N VAL A 138 -10.85 13.48 10.82
CA VAL A 138 -11.71 13.56 9.64
C VAL A 138 -11.76 12.19 8.99
N LEU A 139 -12.91 11.76 8.46
CA LEU A 139 -12.97 10.50 7.72
C LEU A 139 -12.17 10.63 6.41
N PRO A 140 -11.07 9.87 6.23
CA PRO A 140 -10.32 9.92 4.99
C PRO A 140 -11.09 9.24 3.85
N ASP A 141 -10.68 9.55 2.63
CA ASP A 141 -11.22 8.95 1.41
C ASP A 141 -10.08 8.68 0.43
N LYS A 142 -10.43 8.06 -0.68
CA LYS A 142 -9.48 7.64 -1.70
C LYS A 142 -9.09 8.84 -2.55
N ASP A 143 -8.32 9.74 -1.95
CA ASP A 143 -7.87 11.01 -2.52
C ASP A 143 -6.35 11.01 -2.73
N THR A 144 -5.89 11.81 -3.69
CA THR A 144 -4.48 12.21 -3.80
C THR A 144 -4.07 13.01 -2.56
N PRO A 145 -2.79 12.95 -2.11
CA PRO A 145 -1.64 12.38 -2.83
C PRO A 145 -1.38 10.89 -2.57
N LEU A 146 -1.98 10.27 -1.55
CA LEU A 146 -1.66 8.88 -1.18
C LEU A 146 -2.27 7.87 -2.16
N TRP A 147 -3.52 8.09 -2.56
CA TRP A 147 -4.27 7.19 -3.43
C TRP A 147 -4.45 7.79 -4.83
N ALA A 148 -4.59 6.91 -5.82
CA ALA A 148 -5.06 7.25 -7.16
C ALA A 148 -6.56 6.92 -7.20
N PRO A 149 -7.46 7.91 -7.12
CA PRO A 149 -8.90 7.70 -6.95
C PRO A 149 -9.52 6.82 -8.04
N ASP A 150 -8.97 6.94 -9.26
CA ASP A 150 -9.38 6.28 -10.50
C ASP A 150 -8.86 4.84 -10.66
N TRP A 151 -7.86 4.42 -9.88
CA TRP A 151 -7.27 3.08 -9.99
C TRP A 151 -8.11 2.02 -9.26
N SER A 152 -7.86 0.73 -9.49
CA SER A 152 -8.62 -0.34 -8.84
C SER A 152 -8.36 -0.53 -7.33
N PRO A 153 -7.11 -0.38 -6.83
CA PRO A 153 -6.81 -0.65 -5.42
C PRO A 153 -7.64 0.21 -4.45
N ILE A 154 -8.14 -0.43 -3.40
CA ILE A 154 -8.79 0.20 -2.25
C ILE A 154 -8.14 -0.23 -0.92
N TYR A 155 -7.16 -1.13 -1.00
CA TYR A 155 -6.32 -1.59 0.10
C TYR A 155 -4.85 -1.49 -0.35
N TYR A 156 -3.99 -1.06 0.56
CA TYR A 156 -2.54 -1.19 0.41
C TYR A 156 -2.01 -2.21 1.41
N TRP A 157 -1.17 -3.11 0.91
CA TRP A 157 -0.33 -3.94 1.76
C TRP A 157 0.58 -3.07 2.64
N ALA A 158 0.79 -3.51 3.87
CA ALA A 158 1.75 -2.95 4.80
C ALA A 158 2.97 -3.88 4.94
N ALA A 159 4.06 -3.34 5.48
CA ALA A 159 5.26 -4.09 5.83
C ALA A 159 5.01 -5.07 7.00
N ASP A 160 4.06 -4.74 7.88
CA ASP A 160 3.78 -5.47 9.10
C ASP A 160 3.17 -6.85 8.81
N GLU A 161 3.79 -7.86 9.39
CA GLU A 161 3.24 -9.20 9.48
C GLU A 161 2.16 -9.23 10.58
N HIS A 162 1.07 -9.96 10.33
CA HIS A 162 0.12 -10.32 11.39
C HIS A 162 0.63 -11.54 12.15
N ASP A 163 1.02 -12.57 11.40
CA ASP A 163 1.65 -13.78 11.88
C ASP A 163 2.51 -14.43 10.78
N GLU A 164 2.87 -15.70 10.96
CA GLU A 164 3.68 -16.46 10.00
C GLU A 164 3.02 -16.54 8.61
N HIS A 165 1.69 -16.56 8.52
CA HIS A 165 0.94 -16.80 7.28
C HIS A 165 0.22 -15.57 6.72
N GLU A 166 -0.03 -14.57 7.56
CA GLU A 166 -0.86 -13.41 7.19
C GLU A 166 -0.11 -12.09 7.34
N ALA A 167 -0.41 -11.14 6.46
CA ALA A 167 0.13 -9.78 6.48
C ALA A 167 -0.99 -8.75 6.52
N TYR A 168 -0.68 -7.58 7.10
CA TYR A 168 -1.65 -6.51 7.21
C TYR A 168 -1.85 -5.74 5.90
N TYR A 169 -3.06 -5.22 5.74
CA TYR A 169 -3.40 -4.22 4.74
C TYR A 169 -4.27 -3.12 5.36
N VAL A 170 -4.27 -1.96 4.70
CA VAL A 170 -5.01 -0.77 5.13
C VAL A 170 -5.90 -0.27 4.02
N SER A 171 -7.17 -0.04 4.33
CA SER A 171 -8.14 0.57 3.42
C SER A 171 -7.97 2.09 3.31
N TYR A 172 -8.32 2.64 2.15
CA TYR A 172 -8.22 4.09 1.89
C TYR A 172 -8.95 5.01 2.89
N ASN A 173 -9.98 4.49 3.56
CA ASN A 173 -10.78 5.25 4.53
C ASN A 173 -10.43 4.91 5.99
N GLY A 174 -9.38 4.12 6.23
CA GLY A 174 -8.97 3.70 7.58
C GLY A 174 -10.01 2.87 8.33
N LYS A 175 -11.06 2.36 7.66
CA LYS A 175 -12.13 1.55 8.28
C LYS A 175 -11.95 0.04 8.08
N GLY A 176 -10.93 -0.38 7.34
CA GLY A 176 -10.50 -1.75 7.20
C GLY A 176 -8.98 -1.81 7.34
N ILE A 177 -8.53 -1.94 8.58
CA ILE A 177 -7.18 -2.41 8.90
C ILE A 177 -7.35 -3.88 9.27
N ASN A 178 -6.88 -4.77 8.43
CA ASN A 178 -7.11 -6.20 8.59
C ASN A 178 -5.92 -6.96 7.99
N HIS A 179 -5.97 -8.27 8.04
CA HIS A 179 -4.94 -9.16 7.55
C HIS A 179 -5.55 -10.23 6.65
N GLN A 180 -4.73 -10.82 5.80
CA GLN A 180 -5.10 -11.95 4.95
C GLN A 180 -3.85 -12.75 4.59
N PRO A 181 -4.00 -13.96 4.03
CA PRO A 181 -2.86 -14.80 3.66
C PRO A 181 -1.86 -14.07 2.77
N LYS A 182 -0.57 -14.17 3.11
CA LYS A 182 0.53 -13.53 2.38
C LYS A 182 0.66 -14.04 0.95
N SER A 183 0.17 -15.25 0.69
CA SER A 183 0.09 -15.88 -0.63
C SER A 183 -1.10 -15.43 -1.48
N TRP A 184 -2.01 -14.61 -0.95
CA TRP A 184 -3.22 -14.19 -1.66
C TRP A 184 -3.19 -12.72 -2.07
N GLY A 185 -3.09 -12.48 -3.38
CA GLY A 185 -3.29 -11.16 -3.99
C GLY A 185 -4.62 -11.06 -4.74
N ASN A 186 -5.18 -9.85 -4.85
CA ASN A 186 -6.42 -9.62 -5.59
C ASN A 186 -6.50 -8.19 -6.17
N GLN A 187 -7.52 -7.94 -6.99
CA GLN A 187 -7.69 -6.68 -7.74
C GLN A 187 -7.93 -5.42 -6.93
N ARG A 188 -8.19 -5.58 -5.65
CA ARG A 188 -8.43 -4.47 -4.72
C ARG A 188 -7.21 -4.17 -3.86
N HIS A 189 -6.19 -5.03 -3.91
CA HIS A 189 -4.93 -4.85 -3.22
C HIS A 189 -3.90 -4.29 -4.18
N GLY A 190 -3.26 -3.20 -3.76
CA GLY A 190 -2.04 -2.71 -4.37
C GLY A 190 -0.97 -2.53 -3.31
N TYR A 191 0.09 -1.86 -3.70
CA TYR A 191 1.15 -1.41 -2.80
C TYR A 191 1.65 -0.06 -3.25
N ARG A 192 2.29 0.64 -2.33
CA ARG A 192 3.08 1.83 -2.62
C ARG A 192 4.26 1.89 -1.67
N PHE A 193 5.47 2.02 -2.21
CA PHE A 193 6.67 2.05 -1.39
C PHE A 193 6.99 3.46 -0.93
N VAL A 194 7.78 3.52 0.15
CA VAL A 194 8.22 4.76 0.78
C VAL A 194 9.72 4.77 0.97
N ARG A 195 10.27 5.97 1.11
CA ARG A 195 11.61 6.22 1.62
C ARG A 195 11.59 7.45 2.52
N GLU A 196 12.63 7.59 3.33
CA GLU A 196 12.89 8.83 4.04
C GLU A 196 13.23 9.96 3.03
N PRO A 197 12.89 11.24 3.33
CA PRO A 197 13.13 12.38 2.44
C PRO A 197 14.56 12.54 1.95
#